data_AF-A0A3C1AC24-F1
#
_entry.id   AF-A0A3C1AC24-F1
#
_cell.length_a   1.000
_cell.length_b   1.000
_cell.length_c   1.000
_cell.angle_alpha   90.00
_cell.angle_beta   90.00
_cell.angle_gamma   90.00
#
_symmetry.space_group_name_H-M   'P 1'
#
loop_
_entity.id
_entity.type
_entity.pdbx_description
1 polymer ?
#
loop_
_entity_poly.entity_id
_entity_poly.type
_entity_poly.pdbx_seq_one_letter_code
_entity_poly.pdbx_strand_id
1 'polypeptide(L)'
;RVERGNKNPNITYPDSARYNCLIPSNLLIHCLNITDEMMLLQTKHKRFIHVKQGYTRCNIIPLGDKNFITSDKGIQRTLQQNGLNVFYFDPRGIILRGMKHGFIGGCAGILGKEVFFTGNIMLYPEGEKMNQFILYSGYRSHCLASGPLWDGGSIIFLNKT
;
A
#
# COMPACT_ATOMS: atom_id res chain seq x y z
N ARG A 1 0.28 -20.27 3.78
CA ARG A 1 1.17 -20.50 4.95
C ARG A 1 0.89 -19.41 5.96
N VAL A 2 0.53 -19.76 7.20
CA VAL A 2 0.31 -18.81 8.30
C VAL A 2 1.56 -18.84 9.16
N GLU A 3 2.08 -17.66 9.52
CA GLU A 3 3.26 -17.51 10.37
C GLU A 3 2.88 -16.72 11.61
N ARG A 4 3.43 -17.11 12.77
CA ARG A 4 3.21 -16.41 14.04
C ARG A 4 4.36 -15.41 14.26
N GLY A 5 4.02 -14.15 14.51
CA GLY A 5 5.02 -13.14 14.85
C GLY A 5 5.49 -13.21 16.30
N ASN A 6 6.61 -12.54 16.61
CA ASN A 6 7.25 -12.62 17.92
C ASN A 6 6.61 -11.71 18.97
N LYS A 7 5.98 -10.60 18.53
CA LYS A 7 5.36 -9.59 19.42
C LYS A 7 3.87 -9.47 19.16
N ASN A 8 3.09 -9.25 20.21
CA ASN A 8 1.66 -9.00 20.05
C ASN A 8 1.42 -7.63 19.41
N PRO A 9 0.52 -7.51 18.41
CA PRO A 9 0.06 -6.21 17.95
C PRO A 9 -0.77 -5.53 19.06
N ASN A 10 -0.78 -4.20 19.04
CA ASN A 10 -1.64 -3.37 19.91
C ASN A 10 -2.37 -2.33 19.06
N ILE A 11 -3.31 -1.59 19.63
CA ILE A 11 -4.09 -0.56 18.92
C ILE A 11 -3.35 0.78 18.79
N THR A 12 -2.26 0.98 19.54
CA THR A 12 -1.48 2.23 19.55
C THR A 12 -0.23 2.13 18.69
N TYR A 13 0.21 3.24 18.11
CA TYR A 13 1.48 3.30 17.39
C TYR A 13 2.65 3.27 18.40
N PRO A 14 3.76 2.56 18.12
CA PRO A 14 4.11 1.86 16.89
C PRO A 14 3.59 0.41 16.75
N ASP A 15 3.05 -0.18 17.81
CA ASP A 15 2.67 -1.60 17.86
C ASP A 15 1.60 -1.99 16.85
N SER A 16 0.64 -1.10 16.60
CA SER A 16 -0.41 -1.22 15.58
C SER A 16 0.10 -1.30 14.14
N ALA A 17 1.30 -0.79 13.87
CA ALA A 17 1.91 -0.80 12.55
C ALA A 17 2.90 -1.96 12.36
N ARG A 18 3.25 -2.70 13.42
CA ARG A 18 4.36 -3.67 13.45
C ARG A 18 4.35 -4.70 12.31
N TYR A 19 3.17 -5.12 11.86
CA TYR A 19 2.98 -6.09 10.78
C TYR A 19 2.47 -5.47 9.47
N ASN A 20 2.30 -4.14 9.41
CA ASN A 20 1.78 -3.44 8.24
C ASN A 20 2.85 -3.20 7.16
N CYS A 21 3.79 -4.13 7.01
CA CYS A 21 4.83 -4.06 6.00
C CYS A 21 4.31 -4.46 4.61
N LEU A 22 4.82 -3.80 3.57
CA LEU A 22 4.57 -4.17 2.19
C LEU A 22 5.67 -5.10 1.70
N ILE A 23 5.29 -6.29 1.20
CA ILE A 23 6.23 -7.34 0.78
C ILE A 23 5.89 -7.81 -0.65
N PRO A 24 6.35 -7.11 -1.71
CA PRO A 24 6.29 -7.61 -3.08
C PRO A 24 7.32 -8.74 -3.30
N SER A 25 7.56 -9.14 -4.56
CA SER A 25 8.32 -10.37 -4.85
C SER A 25 9.77 -10.30 -4.35
N ASN A 26 10.41 -9.13 -4.45
CA ASN A 26 11.85 -8.97 -4.18
C ASN A 26 12.17 -7.92 -3.09
N LEU A 27 11.16 -7.32 -2.45
CA LEU A 27 11.35 -6.25 -1.48
C LEU A 27 10.61 -6.51 -0.16
N LEU A 28 11.10 -5.89 0.90
CA LEU A 28 10.30 -5.55 2.08
C LEU A 28 10.41 -4.04 2.30
N ILE A 29 9.27 -3.35 2.33
CA ILE A 29 9.21 -1.89 2.53
C ILE A 29 8.46 -1.62 3.83
N HIS A 30 9.17 -1.10 4.84
CA HIS A 30 8.58 -0.81 6.14
C HIS A 30 9.45 0.11 7.01
N CYS A 31 8.90 0.55 8.15
CA CYS A 31 9.71 1.11 9.22
C CYS A 31 10.45 -0.01 9.95
N LEU A 32 11.69 -0.29 9.51
CA LEU A 32 12.52 -1.37 10.04
C LEU A 32 12.72 -1.31 11.56
N ASN A 33 12.70 -0.10 12.14
CA ASN A 33 12.85 0.12 13.60
C ASN A 33 11.70 -0.49 14.43
N ILE A 34 10.53 -0.68 13.82
CA ILE A 34 9.34 -1.21 14.50
C ILE A 34 8.92 -2.58 13.96
N THR A 35 9.55 -3.04 12.88
CA THR A 35 9.22 -4.30 12.21
C THR A 35 9.45 -5.47 13.16
N ASP A 36 8.53 -6.43 13.19
CA ASP A 36 8.76 -7.66 13.95
C ASP A 36 9.93 -8.45 13.35
N GLU A 37 10.81 -8.97 14.21
CA GLU A 37 12.01 -9.71 13.80
C GLU A 37 11.66 -10.95 12.97
N MET A 38 10.50 -11.58 13.22
CA MET A 38 10.04 -12.70 12.42
C MET A 38 9.81 -12.29 10.97
N MET A 39 9.27 -11.10 10.71
CA MET A 39 9.08 -10.59 9.34
C MET A 39 10.42 -10.40 8.64
N LEU A 40 11.43 -9.85 9.34
CA LEU A 40 12.79 -9.69 8.80
C LEU A 40 13.42 -11.06 8.50
N LEU A 41 13.26 -12.03 9.38
CA LEU A 41 13.81 -13.38 9.20
C LEU A 41 13.17 -14.10 7.99
N GLN A 42 11.83 -14.06 7.86
CA GLN A 42 11.13 -14.70 6.75
C GLN A 42 11.43 -14.06 5.41
N THR A 43 11.77 -12.77 5.40
CA THR A 43 12.07 -12.01 4.18
C THR A 43 13.54 -11.74 3.97
N LYS A 44 14.46 -12.39 4.71
CA LYS A 44 15.92 -12.16 4.65
C LYS A 44 16.56 -12.27 3.27
N HIS A 45 15.88 -12.92 2.32
CA HIS A 45 16.31 -13.07 0.92
C HIS A 45 15.86 -11.90 0.02
N LYS A 46 15.06 -10.96 0.55
CA LYS A 46 14.54 -9.78 -0.15
C LYS A 46 15.38 -8.56 0.22
N ARG A 47 15.38 -7.55 -0.66
CA ARG A 47 16.01 -6.25 -0.37
C ARG A 47 15.11 -5.43 0.56
N PHE A 48 15.66 -4.97 1.69
CA PHE A 48 14.93 -4.14 2.64
C PHE A 48 15.03 -2.66 2.27
N ILE A 49 13.89 -1.98 2.29
CA ILE A 49 13.81 -0.52 2.12
C ILE A 49 13.18 0.07 3.38
N HIS A 50 13.99 0.81 4.13
CA HIS A 50 13.55 1.50 5.33
C HIS A 50 12.81 2.80 4.99
N VAL A 51 11.61 2.97 5.51
CA VAL A 51 10.84 4.23 5.47
C VAL A 51 10.39 4.62 6.88
N LYS A 52 10.13 5.91 7.13
CA LYS A 52 9.70 6.38 8.46
C LYS A 52 8.25 5.99 8.81
N GLN A 53 7.39 5.92 7.80
CA GLN A 53 5.97 5.57 7.95
C GLN A 53 5.82 4.07 8.27
N GLY A 54 5.09 3.74 9.33
CA GLY A 54 4.84 2.35 9.74
C GLY A 54 3.70 1.68 8.98
N TYR A 55 2.66 2.42 8.58
CA TYR A 55 1.51 1.82 7.89
C TYR A 55 1.75 1.64 6.38
N THR A 56 2.84 0.98 5.97
CA THR A 56 3.25 0.95 4.56
C THR A 56 2.32 0.15 3.67
N ARG A 57 1.77 -0.99 4.13
CA ARG A 57 0.82 -1.79 3.35
C ARG A 57 -0.47 -1.03 3.09
N CYS A 58 -0.98 -0.28 4.06
CA CYS A 58 -2.15 0.57 3.84
C CYS A 58 -1.82 1.83 3.03
N ASN A 59 -0.56 2.27 2.98
CA ASN A 59 -0.17 3.49 2.28
C ASN A 59 0.23 3.29 0.80
N ILE A 60 0.65 2.08 0.42
CA ILE A 60 1.27 1.81 -0.88
C ILE A 60 0.46 0.79 -1.69
N ILE A 61 0.20 1.08 -2.96
CA ILE A 61 -0.27 0.10 -3.96
C ILE A 61 0.92 -0.35 -4.82
N PRO A 62 1.32 -1.64 -4.77
CA PRO A 62 2.38 -2.18 -5.62
C PRO A 62 1.86 -2.60 -6.99
N LEU A 63 2.41 -2.06 -8.07
CA LEU A 63 2.13 -2.47 -9.45
C LEU A 63 3.30 -3.30 -9.99
N GLY A 64 3.42 -4.52 -9.48
CA GLY A 64 4.57 -5.38 -9.67
C GLY A 64 5.74 -4.99 -8.76
N ASP A 65 6.97 -5.09 -9.26
CA ASP A 65 8.18 -4.90 -8.45
C ASP A 65 8.87 -3.55 -8.66
N LYS A 66 8.46 -2.79 -9.68
CA LYS A 66 9.12 -1.53 -10.08
C LYS A 66 8.24 -0.29 -9.91
N ASN A 67 6.92 -0.43 -9.95
CA ASN A 67 5.99 0.69 -9.98
C ASN A 67 5.14 0.69 -8.70
N PHE A 68 4.99 1.85 -8.08
CA PHE A 68 4.26 2.01 -6.82
C PHE A 68 3.39 3.27 -6.85
N ILE A 69 2.23 3.22 -6.19
CA ILE A 69 1.42 4.40 -5.88
C ILE A 69 1.46 4.59 -4.36
N THR A 70 1.65 5.82 -3.89
CA THR A 70 1.65 6.14 -2.45
C THR A 70 1.05 7.51 -2.18
N SER A 71 0.54 7.69 -0.96
CA SER A 71 0.08 8.99 -0.45
C SER A 71 1.04 9.63 0.54
N ASP A 72 2.25 9.09 0.70
CA ASP A 72 3.26 9.60 1.61
C ASP A 72 4.50 10.08 0.84
N LYS A 73 4.84 11.36 1.00
CA LYS A 73 6.00 11.99 0.32
C LYS A 73 7.34 11.43 0.79
N GLY A 74 7.42 10.97 2.04
CA GLY A 74 8.61 10.31 2.58
C GLY A 74 8.83 8.96 1.92
N ILE A 75 7.78 8.13 1.84
CA ILE A 75 7.79 6.87 1.09
C ILE A 75 8.16 7.13 -0.38
N GLN A 76 7.51 8.10 -1.03
CA GLN A 76 7.78 8.45 -2.43
C GLN A 76 9.27 8.71 -2.66
N ARG A 77 9.86 9.61 -1.86
CA ARG A 77 11.27 9.99 -1.99
C ARG A 77 12.19 8.78 -1.78
N THR A 78 11.96 8.00 -0.74
CA THR A 78 12.81 6.83 -0.44
C THR A 78 12.75 5.80 -1.56
N LEU A 79 11.56 5.48 -2.08
CA LEU A 79 11.42 4.49 -3.15
C LEU A 79 12.08 4.99 -4.46
N GLN A 80 11.93 6.27 -4.80
CA GLN A 80 12.61 6.88 -5.96
C GLN A 80 14.13 6.84 -5.83
N GLN A 81 14.69 7.13 -4.64
CA GLN A 81 16.12 7.00 -4.38
C GLN A 81 16.64 5.57 -4.53
N ASN A 82 15.75 4.58 -4.40
CA ASN A 82 16.06 3.16 -4.61
C ASN A 82 15.81 2.68 -6.06
N GLY A 83 15.64 3.62 -7.01
CA GLY A 83 15.48 3.35 -8.44
C GLY A 83 14.10 2.82 -8.83
N LEU A 84 13.07 3.07 -8.01
CA LEU A 84 11.70 2.63 -8.27
C LEU A 84 10.85 3.77 -8.84
N ASN A 85 9.88 3.42 -9.67
CA ASN A 85 8.92 4.37 -10.22
C ASN A 85 7.78 4.56 -9.22
N VAL A 86 7.47 5.82 -8.91
CA VAL A 86 6.47 6.13 -7.88
C VAL A 86 5.55 7.25 -8.33
N PHE A 87 4.26 6.95 -8.37
CA PHE A 87 3.20 7.93 -8.51
C PHE A 87 2.72 8.38 -7.13
N TYR A 88 2.60 9.69 -6.93
CA TYR A 88 2.04 10.24 -5.71
C TYR A 88 0.57 10.58 -5.90
N PHE A 89 -0.27 10.11 -4.98
CA PHE A 89 -1.69 10.43 -4.91
C PHE A 89 -1.97 11.22 -3.63
N ASP A 90 -2.51 12.41 -3.74
CA ASP A 90 -2.86 13.21 -2.56
C ASP A 90 -3.98 12.53 -1.75
N PRO A 91 -3.78 12.22 -0.46
CA PRO A 91 -4.80 11.52 0.31
C PRO A 91 -6.00 12.39 0.69
N ARG A 92 -5.95 13.72 0.44
CA ARG A 92 -7.08 14.61 0.72
C ARG A 92 -8.33 14.13 -0.01
N GLY A 93 -9.42 13.96 0.74
CA GLY A 93 -10.69 13.46 0.22
C GLY A 93 -10.83 11.93 0.25
N ILE A 94 -9.82 11.16 0.66
CA ILE A 94 -10.00 9.75 1.01
C ILE A 94 -10.68 9.68 2.38
N ILE A 95 -11.85 9.04 2.44
CA ILE A 95 -12.65 8.96 3.66
C ILE A 95 -12.10 7.88 4.59
N LEU A 96 -11.83 8.24 5.84
CA LEU A 96 -11.62 7.31 6.95
C LEU A 96 -12.21 7.94 8.21
N ARG A 97 -13.29 7.35 8.75
CA ARG A 97 -14.05 7.95 9.85
C ARG A 97 -13.15 8.13 11.08
N GLY A 98 -13.18 9.33 11.66
CA GLY A 98 -12.37 9.67 12.84
C GLY A 98 -10.93 10.11 12.53
N MET A 99 -10.53 10.10 11.25
CA MET A 99 -9.20 10.51 10.80
C MET A 99 -9.30 11.68 9.82
N LYS A 100 -8.20 12.44 9.65
CA LYS A 100 -8.13 13.55 8.69
C LYS A 100 -8.34 13.08 7.25
N HIS A 101 -7.80 11.91 6.92
CA HIS A 101 -7.97 11.21 5.65
C HIS A 101 -7.55 9.75 5.84
N GLY A 102 -7.96 8.88 4.91
CA GLY A 102 -7.45 7.52 4.79
C GLY A 102 -6.16 7.41 3.98
N PHE A 103 -5.76 6.17 3.66
CA PHE A 103 -4.62 5.86 2.82
C PHE A 103 -5.02 5.18 1.50
N ILE A 104 -4.30 5.48 0.41
CA ILE A 104 -4.61 4.97 -0.92
C ILE A 104 -4.51 3.43 -1.05
N GLY A 105 -3.55 2.80 -0.37
CA GLY A 105 -3.42 1.33 -0.34
C GLY A 105 -4.52 0.62 0.46
N GLY A 106 -5.14 1.33 1.40
CA GLY A 106 -6.33 0.88 2.14
C GLY A 106 -7.62 1.00 1.32
N CYS A 107 -7.59 1.75 0.23
CA CYS A 107 -8.70 1.89 -0.72
C CYS A 107 -8.66 0.86 -1.86
N ALA A 108 -7.64 0.01 -1.91
CA ALA A 108 -7.37 -0.81 -3.08
C ALA A 108 -7.07 -2.29 -2.77
N GLY A 109 -7.27 -3.12 -3.79
CA GLY A 109 -6.75 -4.49 -3.86
C GLY A 109 -6.37 -4.85 -5.27
N ILE A 110 -5.55 -5.89 -5.41
CA ILE A 110 -5.04 -6.34 -6.71
C ILE A 110 -5.34 -7.82 -6.90
N LEU A 111 -5.88 -8.16 -8.08
CA LEU A 111 -6.06 -9.53 -8.54
C LEU A 111 -5.42 -9.67 -9.93
N GLY A 112 -4.30 -10.38 -10.03
CA GLY A 112 -3.55 -10.51 -11.27
C GLY A 112 -3.05 -9.14 -11.78
N LYS A 113 -3.55 -8.69 -12.93
CA LYS A 113 -3.26 -7.39 -13.54
C LYS A 113 -4.39 -6.37 -13.41
N GLU A 114 -5.31 -6.62 -12.49
CA GLU A 114 -6.47 -5.77 -12.23
C GLU A 114 -6.34 -5.13 -10.84
N VAL A 115 -6.52 -3.81 -10.76
CA VAL A 115 -6.52 -3.01 -9.53
C VAL A 115 -7.94 -2.56 -9.25
N PHE A 116 -8.47 -2.87 -8.08
CA PHE A 116 -9.83 -2.50 -7.69
C PHE A 116 -9.77 -1.45 -6.61
N PHE A 117 -10.59 -0.41 -6.74
CA PHE A 117 -10.70 0.71 -5.81
C PHE A 117 -12.07 0.75 -5.16
N THR A 118 -12.12 1.09 -3.87
CA THR A 118 -13.37 1.19 -3.08
C THR A 118 -14.33 2.28 -3.57
N GLY A 119 -13.83 3.25 -4.35
CA GLY A 119 -14.60 4.35 -4.94
C GLY A 119 -14.05 4.76 -6.31
N ASN A 120 -14.49 5.91 -6.81
CA ASN A 120 -14.15 6.41 -8.13
C ASN A 120 -12.91 7.33 -8.10
N ILE A 121 -11.81 6.85 -8.67
CA ILE A 121 -10.54 7.59 -8.74
C ILE A 121 -10.65 8.86 -9.61
N MET A 122 -11.62 8.93 -10.53
CA MET A 122 -11.82 10.07 -11.43
C MET A 122 -12.39 11.31 -10.74
N LEU A 123 -12.83 11.18 -9.48
CA LEU A 123 -13.26 12.32 -8.66
C LEU A 123 -12.10 13.15 -8.11
N TYR A 124 -10.86 12.70 -8.32
CA TYR A 124 -9.66 13.32 -7.77
C TYR A 124 -8.81 13.98 -8.87
N PRO A 125 -8.11 15.09 -8.58
CA PRO A 125 -7.27 15.77 -9.57
C PRO A 125 -6.20 14.86 -10.20
N GLU A 126 -5.68 13.90 -9.43
CA GLU A 126 -4.67 12.93 -9.86
C GLU A 126 -5.27 11.71 -10.59
N GLY A 127 -6.60 11.55 -10.60
CA GLY A 127 -7.30 10.35 -11.05
C GLY A 127 -6.89 9.87 -12.43
N GLU A 128 -7.00 10.74 -13.43
CA GLU A 128 -6.65 10.41 -14.82
C GLU A 128 -5.16 10.02 -14.95
N LYS A 129 -4.26 10.78 -14.33
CA LYS A 129 -2.81 10.51 -14.38
C LYS A 129 -2.46 9.22 -13.65
N MET A 130 -3.14 8.92 -12.54
CA MET A 130 -2.98 7.67 -11.82
C MET A 130 -3.46 6.48 -12.66
N ASN A 131 -4.62 6.61 -13.32
CA ASN A 131 -5.14 5.59 -14.22
C ASN A 131 -4.16 5.30 -15.38
N GLN A 132 -3.60 6.34 -15.99
CA GLN A 132 -2.55 6.20 -17.00
C GLN A 132 -1.29 5.52 -16.47
N PHE A 133 -0.84 5.89 -15.25
CA PHE A 133 0.30 5.23 -14.61
C PHE A 133 0.04 3.74 -14.35
N ILE A 134 -1.17 3.38 -13.93
CA ILE A 134 -1.61 1.98 -13.76
C ILE A 134 -1.55 1.25 -15.11
N LEU A 135 -2.09 1.87 -16.16
CA LEU A 135 -2.09 1.31 -17.50
C LEU A 135 -0.67 1.07 -18.05
N TYR A 136 0.22 2.07 -17.96
CA TYR A 136 1.61 1.95 -18.38
C TYR A 136 2.42 0.95 -17.54
N SER A 137 1.98 0.67 -16.32
CA SER A 137 2.54 -0.39 -15.48
C SER A 137 2.07 -1.80 -15.89
N GLY A 138 1.21 -1.92 -16.89
CA GLY A 138 0.64 -3.17 -17.39
C GLY A 138 -0.54 -3.69 -16.56
N TYR A 139 -1.25 -2.79 -15.88
CA TYR A 139 -2.44 -3.10 -15.08
C TYR A 139 -3.66 -2.37 -15.64
N ARG A 140 -4.85 -2.70 -15.16
CA ARG A 140 -6.09 -1.94 -15.40
C ARG A 140 -6.75 -1.61 -14.07
N SER A 141 -7.44 -0.47 -13.98
CA SER A 141 -8.15 -0.08 -12.76
C SER A 141 -9.66 -0.22 -12.89
N HIS A 142 -10.31 -0.61 -11.80
CA HIS A 142 -11.77 -0.71 -11.66
C HIS A 142 -12.22 0.06 -10.43
N CYS A 143 -13.28 0.84 -10.55
CA CYS A 143 -13.91 1.53 -9.43
C CYS A 143 -15.15 0.73 -8.99
N LEU A 144 -15.16 0.27 -7.74
CA LEU A 144 -16.25 -0.57 -7.21
C LEU A 144 -17.48 0.24 -6.79
N ALA A 145 -17.34 1.56 -6.67
CA ALA A 145 -18.43 2.49 -6.38
C ALA A 145 -18.22 3.82 -7.13
N SER A 146 -19.31 4.57 -7.31
CA SER A 146 -19.31 5.89 -7.96
C SER A 146 -18.89 7.04 -7.05
N GLY A 147 -18.87 6.82 -5.72
CA GLY A 147 -18.54 7.82 -4.71
C GLY A 147 -17.03 8.01 -4.49
N PRO A 148 -16.64 8.84 -3.49
CA PRO A 148 -15.24 9.05 -3.13
C PRO A 148 -14.57 7.74 -2.67
N LEU A 149 -13.24 7.71 -2.76
CA LEU A 149 -12.43 6.65 -2.15
C LEU A 149 -12.63 6.66 -0.64
N TRP A 150 -12.73 5.46 -0.06
CA TRP A 150 -12.72 5.27 1.39
C TRP A 150 -11.75 4.16 1.76
N ASP A 151 -11.01 4.37 2.85
CA ASP A 151 -10.04 3.41 3.36
C ASP A 151 -10.77 2.40 4.26
N GLY A 152 -10.88 1.16 3.76
CA GLY A 152 -11.54 0.06 4.45
C GLY A 152 -10.58 -0.97 5.02
N GLY A 153 -9.27 -0.74 4.91
CA GLY A 153 -8.29 -1.81 4.92
C GLY A 153 -8.33 -2.59 3.59
N SER A 154 -7.16 -2.75 2.97
CA SER A 154 -6.97 -3.30 1.62
C SER A 154 -7.97 -4.40 1.21
N ILE A 155 -8.44 -4.35 -0.05
CA ILE A 155 -9.37 -5.37 -0.58
C ILE A 155 -8.62 -6.70 -0.75
N ILE A 156 -9.22 -7.78 -0.23
CA ILE A 156 -8.67 -9.15 -0.29
C ILE A 156 -9.58 -10.00 -1.19
N PHE A 157 -8.97 -10.82 -2.04
CA PHE A 157 -9.68 -11.75 -2.93
C PHE A 157 -9.62 -13.15 -2.35
N LEU A 158 -10.79 -13.79 -2.23
CA LEU A 158 -10.93 -15.17 -1.79
C LEU A 158 -11.32 -16.02 -3.01
N ASN A 159 -10.48 -17.00 -3.34
CA ASN A 159 -10.83 -18.00 -4.33
C ASN A 159 -11.67 -19.08 -3.64
N LYS A 160 -12.84 -19.42 -4.21
CA LYS A 160 -13.52 -20.66 -3.86
C LYS A 160 -12.74 -21.80 -4.50
N THR A 161 -11.94 -22.50 -3.68
CA THR A 161 -11.48 -23.86 -3.96
C THR A 161 -12.63 -24.84 -3.81
#